data_AF-A0A660A8S4-F1
#
_entry.id   AF-A0A660A8S4-F1
#
_cell.length_a   1.000
_cell.length_b   1.000
_cell.length_c   1.000
_cell.angle_alpha   90.00
_cell.angle_beta   90.00
_cell.angle_gamma   90.00
#
_symmetry.space_group_name_H-M   'P 1'
#
loop_
_entity.id
_entity.type
_entity.pdbx_description
1 polymer ?
#
loop_
_entity_poly.entity_id
_entity_poly.type
_entity_poly.pdbx_seq_one_letter_code
_entity_poly.pdbx_strand_id
1 'polypeptide(L)'
;MKKGFWALSAATLFVMSTQVQAKQKVCVFDLLGRAGESYKLIEEWRLSAQTWQGDIELIPYQDEEKAERDFDAGKCDGVYMTSMRARKYNKFAGSIDAVGAVTS
;
A
#
# COMPACT_ATOMS: atom_id res chain seq x y z
N MET A 1 16.20 15.44 51.49
CA MET A 1 16.31 14.53 50.34
C MET A 1 14.91 14.16 49.82
N LYS A 2 14.20 15.08 49.14
CA LYS A 2 12.81 14.82 48.64
C LYS A 2 12.51 15.42 47.26
N LYS A 3 13.48 16.10 46.63
CA LYS A 3 13.28 16.83 45.37
C LYS A 3 13.64 16.01 44.11
N GLY A 4 14.31 14.87 44.26
CA GLY A 4 14.72 14.00 43.15
C GLY A 4 13.68 12.96 42.72
N PHE A 5 12.71 12.65 43.57
CA PHE A 5 11.69 11.63 43.26
C PHE A 5 10.59 12.13 42.31
N TRP A 6 10.37 13.44 42.23
CA TRP A 6 9.36 14.02 41.32
C TRP A 6 9.85 14.15 39.87
N ALA A 7 11.16 14.09 39.62
CA ALA A 7 11.71 14.21 38.27
C ALA A 7 11.66 12.87 37.49
N LEU A 8 11.58 11.74 38.18
CA LEU A 8 11.53 10.41 37.57
C LEU A 8 10.14 10.00 37.05
N SER A 9 9.07 10.68 37.50
CA SER A 9 7.69 10.41 37.07
C SER A 9 7.30 11.11 35.76
N ALA A 10 8.13 12.03 35.25
CA ALA A 10 7.83 12.77 34.01
C ALA A 10 8.31 12.04 32.73
N ALA A 11 9.17 11.03 32.86
CA ALA A 11 9.73 10.31 31.71
C ALA A 11 8.90 9.10 31.23
N THR A 12 7.90 8.66 32.00
CA THR A 12 7.06 7.50 31.68
C THR A 12 5.83 7.82 30.82
N LEU A 13 5.64 9.08 30.42
CA LEU A 13 4.50 9.52 29.60
C LEU A 13 4.80 9.65 28.10
N PHE A 14 5.91 9.10 27.60
CA PHE A 14 6.09 8.90 26.15
C PHE A 14 5.16 7.79 25.65
N VAL A 15 3.88 8.16 25.55
CA VAL A 15 3.04 7.99 24.37
C VAL A 15 3.16 6.60 23.72
N MET A 16 2.33 5.67 24.20
CA MET A 16 1.78 4.64 23.32
C MET A 16 0.90 5.36 22.28
N SER A 17 1.52 5.91 21.25
CA SER A 17 0.81 6.34 20.05
C SER A 17 0.25 5.09 19.40
N THR A 18 -1.04 4.84 19.56
CA THR A 18 -1.76 3.90 18.71
C THR A 18 -1.57 4.39 17.28
N GLN A 19 -0.92 3.59 16.44
CA GLN A 19 -0.86 3.89 15.03
C GLN A 19 -2.29 3.83 14.52
N VAL A 20 -2.91 5.00 14.28
CA VAL A 20 -4.18 5.05 13.57
C VAL A 20 -3.87 4.60 12.15
N GLN A 21 -4.21 3.35 11.86
CA GLN A 21 -4.00 2.79 10.54
C GLN A 21 -5.14 3.37 9.68
N ALA A 22 -4.84 4.48 9.01
CA ALA A 22 -5.81 5.18 8.18
C ALA A 22 -6.23 4.25 7.04
N LYS A 23 -7.53 4.25 6.71
CA LYS A 23 -8.10 3.46 5.62
C LYS A 23 -7.38 3.78 4.30
N GLN A 24 -6.52 2.87 3.85
CA GLN A 24 -5.69 3.05 2.67
C GLN A 24 -6.50 2.70 1.42
N LYS A 25 -6.56 3.61 0.45
CA LYS A 25 -7.22 3.38 -0.84
C LYS A 25 -6.21 2.89 -1.86
N VAL A 26 -6.47 1.73 -2.45
CA VAL A 26 -5.62 1.17 -3.49
C VAL A 26 -6.39 1.09 -4.80
N CYS A 27 -5.93 1.82 -5.81
CA CYS A 27 -6.41 1.74 -7.18
C CYS A 27 -5.90 0.44 -7.81
N VAL A 28 -6.77 -0.43 -8.32
CA VAL A 28 -6.39 -1.72 -8.90
C VAL A 28 -6.81 -1.78 -10.36
N PHE A 29 -5.83 -1.81 -11.26
CA PHE A 29 -6.08 -2.04 -12.68
C PHE A 29 -6.22 -3.54 -12.98
N ASP A 30 -7.31 -3.88 -13.67
CA ASP A 30 -7.54 -5.18 -14.29
C ASP A 30 -8.38 -4.99 -15.56
N LEU A 31 -8.02 -5.66 -16.65
CA LEU A 31 -8.75 -5.58 -17.93
C LEU A 31 -10.24 -5.93 -17.81
N LEU A 32 -10.59 -6.83 -16.88
CA LEU A 32 -11.97 -7.25 -16.58
C LEU A 32 -12.53 -6.53 -15.35
N GLY A 33 -11.81 -5.57 -14.78
CA GLY A 33 -12.18 -4.86 -13.55
C GLY A 33 -12.33 -5.84 -12.38
N ARG A 34 -13.43 -5.75 -11.62
CA ARG A 34 -13.68 -6.64 -10.46
C ARG A 34 -13.75 -8.12 -10.81
N ALA A 35 -14.08 -8.47 -12.05
CA ALA A 35 -14.24 -9.87 -12.46
C ALA A 35 -12.90 -10.54 -12.81
N GLY A 36 -11.84 -9.75 -12.96
CA GLY A 36 -10.55 -10.27 -13.41
C GLY A 36 -9.73 -10.95 -12.33
N GLU A 37 -8.76 -11.73 -12.79
CA GLU A 37 -7.89 -12.53 -11.93
C GLU A 37 -6.93 -11.66 -11.11
N SER A 38 -6.43 -10.56 -11.70
CA SER A 38 -5.53 -9.66 -10.98
C SER A 38 -6.27 -8.95 -9.86
N TYR A 39 -7.52 -8.53 -10.09
CA TYR A 39 -8.33 -7.94 -9.02
C TYR A 39 -8.58 -8.94 -7.88
N LYS A 40 -8.89 -10.20 -8.19
CA LYS A 40 -9.07 -11.27 -7.19
C LYS A 40 -7.80 -11.51 -6.36
N LEU A 41 -6.64 -11.53 -7.01
CA LEU A 41 -5.35 -11.65 -6.32
C LEU A 41 -5.16 -10.52 -5.29
N ILE A 42 -5.48 -9.28 -5.68
CA ILE A 42 -5.36 -8.14 -4.76
C ILE A 42 -6.45 -8.16 -3.69
N GLU A 43 -7.62 -8.71 -3.96
CA GLU A 43 -8.65 -8.97 -2.95
C GLU A 43 -8.18 -10.00 -1.91
N GLU A 44 -7.51 -11.06 -2.32
CA GLU A 44 -6.87 -12.02 -1.40
C GLU A 44 -5.77 -11.34 -0.56
N TRP A 45 -4.95 -10.48 -1.19
CA TRP A 45 -3.98 -9.67 -0.47
C TRP A 45 -4.66 -8.75 0.55
N ARG A 46 -5.77 -8.11 0.20
CA ARG A 46 -6.57 -7.27 1.12
C ARG A 46 -7.10 -8.07 2.31
N LEU A 47 -7.49 -9.32 2.09
CA LEU A 47 -7.93 -10.22 3.16
C LEU A 47 -6.76 -10.61 4.07
N SER A 48 -5.61 -10.98 3.50
CA SER A 48 -4.38 -11.25 4.26
C SER A 48 -3.95 -10.01 5.05
N ALA A 49 -4.11 -8.84 4.46
CA ALA A 49 -3.82 -7.56 5.09
C ALA A 49 -4.74 -7.21 6.27
N GLN A 50 -5.77 -8.00 6.59
CA GLN A 50 -6.50 -7.79 7.84
C GLN A 50 -5.75 -8.39 9.04
N THR A 51 -4.86 -9.36 8.81
CA THR A 51 -4.12 -10.06 9.89
C THR A 51 -3.13 -9.16 10.62
N TRP A 52 -2.52 -8.21 9.91
CA TRP A 52 -1.65 -7.16 10.46
C TRP A 52 -2.39 -5.82 10.69
N GLN A 53 -3.72 -5.88 10.85
CA GLN A 53 -4.58 -4.72 11.12
C GLN A 53 -4.57 -3.64 10.01
N GLY A 54 -4.48 -4.06 8.75
CA GLY A 54 -4.59 -3.20 7.58
C GLY A 54 -6.04 -3.03 7.09
N ASP A 55 -6.57 -1.82 7.18
CA ASP A 55 -7.80 -1.34 6.57
C ASP A 55 -7.51 -0.83 5.17
N ILE A 56 -7.83 -1.65 4.17
CA ILE A 56 -7.55 -1.40 2.76
C ILE A 56 -8.85 -1.45 1.97
N GLU A 57 -9.09 -0.40 1.19
CA GLU A 57 -10.19 -0.27 0.23
C GLU A 57 -9.65 -0.37 -1.20
N LEU A 58 -10.17 -1.33 -1.95
CA LEU A 58 -9.79 -1.55 -3.35
C LEU A 58 -10.75 -0.83 -4.28
N ILE A 59 -10.21 -0.02 -5.18
CA ILE A 59 -10.96 0.70 -6.21
C ILE A 59 -10.61 0.06 -7.55
N PRO A 60 -11.53 -0.66 -8.21
CA PRO A 60 -11.27 -1.31 -9.49
C PRO A 60 -11.23 -0.30 -10.64
N TYR A 61 -10.28 -0.48 -11.56
CA TYR A 61 -10.17 0.25 -12.81
C TYR A 61 -9.97 -0.71 -13.97
N GLN A 62 -10.71 -0.48 -15.05
CA GLN A 62 -10.49 -1.15 -16.34
C GLN A 62 -9.56 -0.37 -17.27
N ASP A 63 -9.39 0.92 -16.99
CA ASP A 63 -8.45 1.78 -17.70
C ASP A 63 -7.26 2.02 -16.76
N GLU A 64 -6.12 1.49 -17.15
CA GLU A 64 -4.88 1.63 -16.40
C GLU A 64 -4.45 3.11 -16.29
N GLU A 65 -4.81 3.95 -17.27
CA GLU A 65 -4.36 5.35 -17.30
C GLU A 65 -5.14 6.14 -16.26
N LYS A 66 -6.42 5.81 -16.15
CA LYS A 66 -7.27 6.37 -15.11
C LYS A 66 -6.78 5.98 -13.72
N ALA A 67 -6.33 4.74 -13.52
CA ALA A 67 -5.75 4.30 -12.26
C ALA A 67 -4.45 5.07 -11.92
N GLU A 68 -3.55 5.23 -12.89
CA GLU A 68 -2.32 6.03 -12.73
C GLU A 68 -2.64 7.49 -12.40
N ARG A 69 -3.57 8.10 -13.15
CA ARG A 69 -3.95 9.50 -12.94
C ARG A 69 -4.62 9.75 -11.59
N ASP A 70 -5.48 8.84 -11.14
CA ASP A 70 -6.14 8.97 -9.84
C ASP A 70 -5.15 8.75 -8.68
N PHE A 71 -4.11 7.93 -8.88
CA PHE A 71 -2.96 7.81 -7.98
C PHE A 71 -2.13 9.11 -7.95
N ASP A 72 -1.72 9.62 -9.11
CA ASP A 72 -0.97 10.89 -9.23
C ASP A 72 -1.75 12.08 -8.62
N ALA A 73 -3.09 12.06 -8.70
CA ALA A 73 -3.97 13.06 -8.12
C ALA A 73 -4.21 12.89 -6.60
N GLY A 74 -3.62 11.86 -5.97
CA GLY A 74 -3.77 11.59 -4.53
C GLY A 74 -5.16 11.08 -4.12
N LYS A 75 -5.95 10.54 -5.05
CA LYS A 75 -7.24 9.89 -4.71
C LYS A 75 -7.04 8.47 -4.17
N CYS A 76 -5.94 7.84 -4.55
CA CYS A 76 -5.48 6.55 -4.09
C CYS A 76 -4.12 6.69 -3.42
N ASP A 77 -3.95 6.02 -2.29
CA ASP A 77 -2.69 5.94 -1.53
C ASP A 77 -1.73 4.90 -2.14
N GLY A 78 -2.28 3.94 -2.88
CA GLY A 78 -1.52 2.93 -3.62
C GLY A 78 -2.15 2.60 -4.96
N VAL A 79 -1.37 1.98 -5.85
CA VAL A 79 -1.85 1.58 -7.16
C VAL A 79 -1.23 0.25 -7.60
N TYR A 80 -2.08 -0.65 -8.09
CA TYR A 80 -1.69 -1.86 -8.78
C TYR A 80 -1.89 -1.64 -10.28
N MET A 81 -0.79 -1.67 -11.01
CA MET A 81 -0.71 -1.45 -12.45
C MET A 81 0.40 -2.32 -13.04
N THR A 82 0.52 -2.36 -14.36
CA THR A 82 1.62 -3.03 -15.02
C THR A 82 2.95 -2.37 -14.67
N SER A 83 3.97 -3.19 -14.59
CA SER A 83 5.39 -2.82 -14.53
C SER A 83 5.80 -1.79 -15.60
N MET A 84 5.20 -1.82 -16.80
CA MET A 84 5.45 -0.84 -17.86
C MET A 84 5.16 0.60 -17.40
N ARG A 85 4.01 0.83 -16.75
CA ARG A 85 3.66 2.14 -16.19
C ARG A 85 4.30 2.39 -14.84
N ALA A 86 4.46 1.36 -14.02
CA ALA A 86 5.11 1.46 -12.72
C ALA A 86 6.58 1.93 -12.81
N ARG A 87 7.27 1.70 -13.96
CA ARG A 87 8.63 2.20 -14.23
C ARG A 87 8.81 3.70 -13.98
N LYS A 88 7.76 4.51 -14.16
CA LYS A 88 7.76 5.95 -13.88
C LYS A 88 8.04 6.24 -12.41
N TYR A 89 7.56 5.39 -11.50
CA TYR A 89 7.72 5.52 -10.05
C TYR A 89 8.90 4.71 -9.52
N ASN A 90 9.13 3.52 -10.08
CA ASN A 90 10.19 2.63 -9.65
C ASN A 90 10.86 1.93 -10.84
N LYS A 91 12.12 2.28 -11.12
CA LYS A 91 12.91 1.66 -12.19
C LYS A 91 13.04 0.14 -12.02
N PHE A 92 13.04 -0.36 -10.78
CA PHE A 92 13.09 -1.80 -10.49
C PHE A 92 11.81 -2.53 -10.90
N ALA A 93 10.65 -1.86 -10.93
CA ALA A 93 9.42 -2.50 -11.41
C ALA A 93 9.57 -3.00 -12.86
N GLY A 94 10.36 -2.28 -13.66
CA GLY A 94 10.68 -2.69 -15.01
C GLY A 94 11.59 -3.91 -15.12
N SER A 95 12.47 -4.17 -14.14
CA SER A 95 13.32 -5.37 -14.16
C SER A 95 12.54 -6.63 -13.83
N ILE A 96 11.37 -6.53 -13.18
CA ILE A 96 10.52 -7.70 -12.88
C ILE A 96 10.04 -8.39 -14.17
N ASP A 97 9.83 -7.63 -15.25
CA ASP A 97 9.43 -8.20 -16.56
C ASP A 97 10.60 -8.83 -17.31
N ALA A 98 11.84 -8.58 -16.89
CA ALA A 98 13.02 -9.12 -17.53
C ALA A 98 13.27 -10.56 -17.06
N VAL A 99 12.30 -11.46 -17.29
CA VAL A 99 12.38 -12.88 -16.90
C VAL A 99 13.65 -13.55 -17.43
N GLY A 100 14.14 -13.13 -18.60
CA GLY A 100 15.40 -13.61 -19.19
C GLY A 100 16.68 -13.19 -18.45
N ALA A 101 16.60 -12.29 -17.46
CA ALA A 101 17.74 -11.91 -16.60
C ALA A 101 17.87 -12.82 -15.36
N VAL A 102 16.90 -13.72 -15.12
CA VAL A 102 16.99 -14.72 -14.05
C VAL A 102 17.91 -15.84 -14.53
N THR A 103 19.20 -15.70 -14.25
CA THR A 103 20.17 -16.76 -14.50
C THR A 103 19.96 -17.90 -13.49
N SER A 104 19.91 -19.14 -13.98
CA SER A 104 19.81 -20.36 -13.16
C SER A 104 21.03 -20.61 -12.28
#